data_AF-A0A4Q3VG42-F1
#
_entry.id   AF-A0A4Q3VG42-F1
#
_cell.length_a   1.000
_cell.length_b   1.000
_cell.length_c   1.000
_cell.angle_alpha   90.00
_cell.angle_beta   90.00
_cell.angle_gamma   90.00
#
_symmetry.space_group_name_H-M   'P 1'
#
loop_
_entity.id
_entity.type
_entity.pdbx_description
1 polymer ?
#
loop_
_entity_poly.entity_id
_entity_poly.type
_entity_poly.pdbx_seq_one_letter_code
_entity_poly.pdbx_strand_id
1 'polypeptide(L)'
;VENWGKGGFHKHGDLKRATTLVPDNAFKILLSHDPSHWDAVTLDHHQHVHLTLAGHTHGMQFGMELFGFKWSPIKYVYKQWAGLYEQDGKYLYVNRGFGYHGLKGRIGMWPEITVLKLKRGGGDAI
;
A
#
# COMPACT_ATOMS: atom_id res chain seq x y z
N VAL A 1 -0.64 -10.47 -4.88
CA VAL A 1 -1.87 -11.29 -4.68
C VAL A 1 -3.01 -10.66 -5.47
N GLU A 2 -4.07 -11.43 -5.76
CA GLU A 2 -5.30 -10.87 -6.32
C GLU A 2 -5.96 -9.86 -5.37
N ASN A 3 -7.06 -9.25 -5.82
CA ASN A 3 -7.75 -8.23 -5.03
C ASN A 3 -8.18 -8.79 -3.67
N TRP A 4 -7.91 -8.01 -2.63
CA TRP A 4 -8.41 -8.23 -1.28
C TRP A 4 -8.67 -6.88 -0.66
N GLY A 5 -9.93 -6.58 -0.33
CA GLY A 5 -10.31 -5.31 0.27
C GLY A 5 -11.32 -5.49 1.40
N LYS A 6 -11.30 -4.58 2.38
CA LYS A 6 -12.26 -4.57 3.50
C LYS A 6 -13.63 -4.09 3.05
N GLY A 7 -14.70 -4.56 3.68
CA GLY A 7 -16.08 -4.19 3.32
C GLY A 7 -16.61 -5.03 2.15
N GLY A 8 -17.27 -4.38 1.17
CA GLY A 8 -17.92 -5.03 0.03
C GLY A 8 -17.01 -5.38 -1.15
N PHE A 9 -15.69 -5.17 -1.04
CA PHE A 9 -14.76 -5.50 -2.11
C PHE A 9 -14.47 -7.00 -2.19
N HIS A 10 -14.15 -7.46 -3.39
CA HIS A 10 -13.76 -8.85 -3.64
C HIS A 10 -12.50 -9.22 -2.84
N LYS A 11 -12.48 -10.46 -2.33
CA LYS A 11 -11.39 -11.04 -1.53
C LYS A 11 -10.91 -12.35 -2.16
N HIS A 12 -10.26 -12.23 -3.31
CA HIS A 12 -9.66 -13.35 -4.03
C HIS A 12 -8.18 -13.55 -3.69
N GLY A 13 -7.53 -12.53 -3.12
CA GLY A 13 -6.15 -12.64 -2.67
C GLY A 13 -5.97 -13.64 -1.52
N ASP A 14 -5.10 -14.64 -1.73
CA ASP A 14 -4.66 -15.58 -0.70
C ASP A 14 -3.15 -15.39 -0.47
N LEU A 15 -2.80 -14.63 0.57
CA LEU A 15 -1.41 -14.37 0.91
C LEU A 15 -0.69 -15.63 1.37
N LYS A 16 -1.36 -16.48 2.15
CA LYS A 16 -0.76 -17.72 2.68
C LYS A 16 -0.35 -18.65 1.55
N ARG A 17 -1.23 -18.84 0.56
CA ARG A 17 -0.91 -19.64 -0.64
C ARG A 17 0.19 -19.00 -1.46
N ALA A 18 0.17 -17.68 -1.63
CA ALA A 18 1.17 -16.96 -2.42
C ALA A 18 2.58 -17.05 -1.82
N THR A 19 2.70 -17.22 -0.50
CA THR A 19 4.00 -17.26 0.17
C THR A 19 4.51 -18.66 0.50
N THR A 20 3.74 -19.73 0.21
CA THR A 20 4.10 -21.13 0.53
C THR A 20 5.49 -21.57 0.03
N LEU A 21 5.92 -21.06 -1.13
CA LEU A 21 7.21 -21.40 -1.74
C LEU A 21 8.27 -20.30 -1.58
N VAL A 22 7.97 -19.27 -0.77
CA VAL A 22 8.89 -18.16 -0.53
C VAL A 22 9.68 -18.44 0.75
N PRO A 23 11.03 -18.46 0.70
CA PRO A 23 11.84 -18.66 1.89
C PRO A 23 11.58 -17.60 2.97
N ASP A 24 11.63 -18.01 4.24
CA ASP A 24 11.37 -17.11 5.37
C ASP A 24 12.37 -15.95 5.44
N ASN A 25 13.63 -16.21 5.07
CA ASN A 25 14.70 -15.21 5.05
C ASN A 25 14.75 -14.36 3.77
N ALA A 26 13.86 -14.59 2.79
CA ALA A 26 13.81 -13.76 1.59
C ALA A 26 13.28 -12.36 1.91
N PHE A 27 13.80 -11.34 1.19
CA PHE A 27 13.19 -10.01 1.17
C PHE A 27 11.91 -10.06 0.34
N LYS A 28 10.77 -9.75 0.95
CA LYS A 28 9.43 -9.95 0.37
C LYS A 28 8.78 -8.62 0.06
N ILE A 29 8.42 -8.42 -1.20
CA ILE A 29 7.61 -7.30 -1.67
C ILE A 29 6.24 -7.84 -2.07
N LEU A 30 5.19 -7.31 -1.47
CA LEU A 30 3.80 -7.67 -1.76
C LEU A 30 3.15 -6.60 -2.64
N LEU A 31 2.62 -7.01 -3.79
CA LEU A 31 1.66 -6.20 -4.54
C LEU A 31 0.24 -6.60 -4.11
N SER A 32 -0.53 -5.62 -3.61
CA SER A 32 -1.92 -5.81 -3.22
C SER A 32 -2.70 -4.55 -3.55
N HIS A 33 -3.86 -4.68 -4.21
CA HIS A 33 -4.55 -3.52 -4.77
C HIS A 33 -5.04 -2.52 -3.71
N ASP A 34 -5.74 -3.02 -2.68
CA ASP A 34 -6.38 -2.20 -1.64
C ASP A 34 -5.52 -2.17 -0.37
N PRO A 35 -5.20 -0.96 0.16
CA PRO A 35 -4.34 -0.83 1.34
C PRO A 35 -4.92 -1.44 2.62
N SER A 36 -6.24 -1.66 2.70
CA SER A 36 -6.88 -2.32 3.84
C SER A 36 -6.46 -3.79 4.02
N HIS A 37 -5.94 -4.43 2.97
CA HIS A 37 -5.32 -5.75 3.06
C HIS A 37 -4.08 -5.76 3.96
N TRP A 38 -3.40 -4.62 4.07
CA TRP A 38 -2.22 -4.52 4.91
C TRP A 38 -2.58 -4.70 6.39
N ASP A 39 -3.50 -3.88 6.88
CA ASP A 39 -3.97 -3.92 8.27
C ASP A 39 -4.65 -5.24 8.62
N ALA A 40 -5.43 -5.81 7.71
CA ALA A 40 -6.31 -6.92 8.03
C ALA A 40 -5.69 -8.32 7.81
N VAL A 41 -4.59 -8.42 7.07
CA VAL A 41 -3.96 -9.72 6.74
C VAL A 41 -2.44 -9.64 6.79
N THR A 42 -1.84 -8.63 6.17
CA THR A 42 -0.38 -8.61 5.96
C THR A 42 0.41 -8.36 7.25
N LEU A 43 -0.10 -7.49 8.13
CA LEU A 43 0.53 -7.19 9.42
C LEU A 43 0.58 -8.43 10.32
N ASP A 44 -0.50 -9.21 10.37
CA ASP A 44 -0.59 -10.42 11.21
C ASP A 44 -0.04 -11.68 10.53
N HIS A 45 0.43 -11.57 9.28
CA HIS A 45 0.96 -12.72 8.56
C HIS A 45 2.26 -13.24 9.19
N HIS A 46 2.32 -14.56 9.41
CA HIS A 46 3.45 -15.25 10.03
C HIS A 46 4.80 -15.02 9.32
N GLN A 47 4.80 -14.95 7.99
CA GLN A 47 6.00 -14.57 7.24
C GLN A 47 6.10 -13.04 7.13
N HIS A 48 7.30 -12.52 7.40
CA HIS A 48 7.57 -11.09 7.35
C HIS A 48 7.59 -10.55 5.91
N VAL A 49 6.56 -9.75 5.58
CA VAL A 49 6.47 -8.96 4.35
C VAL A 49 7.10 -7.60 4.60
N HIS A 50 8.20 -7.31 3.91
CA HIS A 50 9.04 -6.15 4.18
C HIS A 50 8.43 -4.87 3.60
N LEU A 51 7.87 -4.97 2.39
CA LEU A 51 7.26 -3.85 1.69
C LEU A 51 5.97 -4.29 0.99
N THR A 52 4.87 -3.60 1.25
CA THR A 52 3.60 -3.74 0.54
C THR A 52 3.40 -2.52 -0.34
N LEU A 53 3.06 -2.72 -1.61
CA LEU A 53 2.69 -1.66 -2.55
C LEU A 53 1.21 -1.79 -2.87
N ALA A 54 0.47 -0.71 -2.60
CA ALA A 54 -0.97 -0.63 -2.80
C ALA A 54 -1.39 0.64 -3.53
N GLY A 55 -2.66 0.68 -3.94
CA GLY A 55 -3.27 1.81 -4.62
C GLY A 55 -4.73 1.96 -4.21
N HIS A 56 -5.64 1.82 -5.19
CA HIS A 56 -7.09 1.80 -5.01
C HIS A 56 -7.75 3.13 -4.58
N THR A 57 -7.16 3.90 -3.68
CA THR A 57 -7.84 5.03 -3.04
C THR A 57 -8.02 6.25 -3.95
N HIS A 58 -7.08 6.46 -4.87
CA HIS A 58 -6.95 7.68 -5.70
C HIS A 58 -6.98 9.01 -4.92
N GLY A 59 -6.86 8.97 -3.59
CA GLY A 59 -7.20 10.10 -2.71
C GLY A 59 -8.61 10.66 -2.95
N MET A 60 -9.59 9.82 -3.35
CA MET A 60 -10.91 10.25 -3.84
C MET A 60 -10.86 11.27 -5.00
N GLN A 61 -9.69 11.44 -5.63
CA GLN A 61 -9.41 12.47 -6.63
C GLN A 61 -9.63 13.92 -6.13
N PHE A 62 -9.67 14.11 -4.81
CA PHE A 62 -9.91 15.40 -4.19
C PHE A 62 -9.12 15.53 -2.89
N GLY A 63 -8.38 16.62 -2.74
CA GLY A 63 -7.69 16.92 -1.50
C GLY A 63 -6.76 18.11 -1.65
N MET A 64 -5.89 18.26 -0.65
CA MET A 64 -4.86 19.28 -0.61
C MET A 64 -3.57 18.69 -0.04
N GLU A 65 -2.45 19.06 -0.65
CA GLU A 65 -1.11 18.72 -0.19
C GLU A 65 -0.26 20.00 -0.22
N LEU A 66 0.08 20.52 0.96
CA LEU A 66 0.82 21.77 1.10
C LEU A 66 1.72 21.72 2.34
N PHE A 67 3.00 22.06 2.19
CA PHE A 67 3.99 22.10 3.29
C PHE A 67 4.03 20.82 4.15
N GLY A 68 3.92 19.64 3.53
CA GLY A 68 3.91 18.35 4.23
C GLY A 68 2.57 17.97 4.87
N PHE A 69 1.59 18.88 4.91
CA PHE A 69 0.23 18.56 5.29
C PHE A 69 -0.53 17.91 4.13
N LYS A 70 -1.20 16.78 4.40
CA LYS A 70 -2.01 16.05 3.43
C LYS A 70 -3.42 15.86 3.98
N TRP A 71 -4.42 16.30 3.23
CA TRP A 71 -5.82 16.09 3.56
C TRP A 71 -6.65 15.71 2.33
N SER A 72 -7.58 14.79 2.53
CA SER A 72 -8.58 14.37 1.55
C SER A 72 -9.72 13.69 2.29
N PRO A 73 -10.98 13.78 1.83
CA PRO A 73 -12.11 13.05 2.43
C PRO A 73 -11.88 11.54 2.53
N ILE A 74 -10.99 10.98 1.71
CA ILE A 74 -10.61 9.56 1.77
C ILE A 74 -10.12 9.14 3.16
N LYS A 75 -9.54 10.07 3.96
CA LYS A 75 -8.96 9.77 5.27
C LYS A 75 -9.98 9.27 6.29
N TYR A 76 -11.26 9.54 6.07
CA TYR A 76 -12.36 9.08 6.92
C TYR A 76 -12.81 7.65 6.58
N VAL A 77 -12.35 7.12 5.45
CA VAL A 77 -12.65 5.76 4.97
C VAL A 77 -11.42 4.86 5.08
N TYR A 78 -10.24 5.38 4.73
CA TYR A 78 -8.97 4.65 4.75
C TYR A 78 -7.97 5.32 5.70
N LYS A 79 -7.42 4.52 6.62
CA LYS A 79 -6.34 4.94 7.52
C LYS A 79 -5.07 5.25 6.73
N GLN A 80 -4.72 4.40 5.76
CA GLN A 80 -3.60 4.58 4.83
C GLN A 80 -4.15 4.85 3.43
N TRP A 81 -3.82 6.01 2.87
CA TRP A 81 -4.44 6.48 1.63
C TRP A 81 -3.50 7.19 0.67
N ALA A 82 -2.34 7.67 1.12
CA ALA A 82 -1.29 8.20 0.24
C ALA A 82 0.08 8.20 0.93
N GLY A 83 1.10 7.72 0.22
CA GLY A 83 2.49 7.76 0.68
C GLY A 83 2.93 6.52 1.46
N LEU A 84 4.04 6.66 2.20
CA LEU A 84 4.68 5.58 2.95
C LEU A 84 4.18 5.54 4.39
N TYR A 85 3.88 4.34 4.86
CA TYR A 85 3.49 4.00 6.22
C TYR A 85 4.40 2.88 6.73
N GLU A 86 4.63 2.86 8.04
CA GLU A 86 5.45 1.85 8.71
C GLU A 86 4.74 1.38 9.98
N GLN A 87 4.76 0.07 10.21
CA GLN A 87 4.38 -0.53 11.48
C GLN A 87 5.17 -1.82 11.70
N ASP A 88 5.77 -1.98 12.88
CA ASP A 88 6.50 -3.20 13.28
C ASP A 88 7.58 -3.64 12.27
N GLY A 89 8.29 -2.66 11.69
CA GLY A 89 9.32 -2.88 10.65
C GLY A 89 8.76 -3.34 9.30
N LYS A 90 7.44 -3.37 9.13
CA LYS A 90 6.75 -3.63 7.85
C LYS A 90 6.36 -2.30 7.22
N TYR A 91 6.57 -2.17 5.91
CA TYR A 91 6.24 -0.95 5.18
C TYR A 91 5.03 -1.13 4.27
N LEU A 92 4.21 -0.09 4.15
CA LEU A 92 3.14 0.03 3.14
C LEU A 92 3.33 1.33 2.37
N TYR A 93 3.38 1.26 1.05
CA TYR A 93 3.30 2.43 0.19
C TYR A 93 1.98 2.44 -0.57
N VAL A 94 1.21 3.51 -0.42
CA VAL A 94 -0.06 3.71 -1.11
C VAL A 94 0.13 4.76 -2.21
N ASN A 95 0.13 4.31 -3.47
CA ASN A 95 0.21 5.17 -4.64
C ASN A 95 -1.18 5.70 -5.02
N ARG A 96 -1.27 6.97 -5.40
CA ARG A 96 -2.55 7.65 -5.73
C ARG A 96 -3.07 7.39 -7.14
N GLY A 97 -2.38 6.54 -7.90
CA GLY A 97 -2.70 6.19 -9.28
C GLY A 97 -2.42 7.32 -10.27
N PHE A 98 -2.21 6.94 -11.52
CA PHE A 98 -2.05 7.88 -12.63
C PHE A 98 -3.41 8.28 -13.27
N GLY A 99 -4.30 7.30 -13.45
CA GLY A 99 -5.60 7.49 -14.11
C GLY A 99 -6.69 8.11 -13.21
N TYR A 100 -7.94 8.04 -13.66
CA TYR A 100 -9.10 8.54 -12.92
C TYR A 100 -10.10 7.43 -12.59
N HIS A 101 -10.93 7.64 -11.56
CA HIS A 101 -11.97 6.71 -11.16
C HIS A 101 -13.34 7.40 -11.11
N GLY A 102 -14.22 7.10 -12.08
CA GLY A 102 -15.55 7.69 -12.22
C GLY A 102 -15.52 9.16 -12.66
N LEU A 103 -15.08 10.07 -11.77
CA LEU A 103 -14.92 11.49 -12.07
C LEU A 103 -13.70 11.71 -12.98
N LYS A 104 -13.88 12.41 -14.10
CA LYS A 104 -12.84 12.63 -15.12
C LYS A 104 -11.84 13.76 -14.77
N GLY A 105 -11.48 13.92 -13.50
CA GLY A 105 -10.61 15.00 -13.05
C GLY A 105 -10.14 14.84 -11.61
N ARG A 106 -9.12 15.60 -11.23
CA ARG A 106 -8.48 15.61 -9.92
C ARG A 106 -8.35 17.05 -9.42
N ILE A 107 -8.61 17.29 -8.14
CA ILE A 107 -8.42 18.61 -7.49
C ILE A 107 -7.47 18.43 -6.31
N GLY A 108 -6.29 19.06 -6.39
CA GLY A 108 -5.24 18.98 -5.38
C GLY A 108 -4.77 17.55 -5.04
N MET A 109 -5.07 16.59 -5.92
CA MET A 109 -4.70 15.17 -5.80
C MET A 109 -4.07 14.68 -7.10
N TRP A 110 -2.88 15.20 -7.41
CA TRP A 110 -2.21 14.99 -8.68
C TRP A 110 -1.90 13.51 -8.98
N PRO A 111 -1.89 13.11 -10.26
CA PRO A 111 -1.36 11.81 -10.70
C PRO A 111 0.07 11.60 -10.19
N GLU A 112 0.41 10.35 -9.86
CA GLU A 112 1.69 10.02 -9.26
C GLU A 112 2.39 8.86 -9.98
N ILE A 113 3.68 9.04 -10.28
CA ILE A 113 4.60 7.97 -10.64
C ILE A 113 5.67 7.91 -9.56
N THR A 114 5.78 6.77 -8.88
CA THR A 114 6.70 6.60 -7.75
C THR A 114 7.91 5.78 -8.18
N VAL A 115 9.10 6.28 -7.82
CA VAL A 115 10.36 5.53 -7.94
C VAL A 115 10.83 5.14 -6.54
N LEU A 116 10.78 3.83 -6.24
CA LEU A 116 11.32 3.27 -5.00
C LEU A 116 12.69 2.68 -5.28
N LYS A 117 13.71 3.16 -4.57
CA LYS A 117 15.08 2.65 -4.67
C LYS A 117 15.41 1.79 -3.45
N LEU A 118 15.43 0.48 -3.66
CA LEU A 118 15.85 -0.45 -2.62
C LEU A 118 17.38 -0.51 -2.58
N LYS A 119 17.93 -0.45 -1.37
CA LYS A 119 19.36 -0.62 -1.12
C LYS A 119 19.53 -1.83 -0.20
N ARG A 120 20.51 -2.66 -0.51
CA ARG A 120 20.96 -3.70 0.43
C ARG A 120 21.47 -2.99 1.69
N GLY A 121 20.98 -3.39 2.86
CA GLY A 121 21.57 -2.94 4.12
C GLY A 121 23.04 -3.34 4.16
N GLY A 122 23.93 -2.38 4.46
CA GLY A 122 25.35 -2.68 4.67
C GLY A 122 25.45 -3.79 5.71
N GLY A 123 26.08 -4.90 5.36
CA GLY A 123 26.15 -6.06 6.22
C GLY A 123 27.15 -5.84 7.33
N ASP A 124 26.69 -5.24 8.43
CA ASP A 124 27.32 -5.42 9.74
C ASP A 124 26.26 -6.03 10.66
N ALA A 125 26.33 -7.35 10.76
CA ALA A 125 25.72 -8.06 11.86
C ALA A 125 26.50 -7.71 13.13
N ILE A 126 25.80 -7.17 14.12
CA ILE A 126 26.19 -7.23 15.53
C ILE A 126 25.47 -8.42 16.16
#